data_AF-A0A9W6CP04-F1
#
_entry.id   AF-A0A9W6CP04-F1
#
_cell.length_a   1.000
_cell.length_b   1.000
_cell.length_c   1.000
_cell.angle_alpha   90.00
_cell.angle_beta   90.00
_cell.angle_gamma   90.00
#
_symmetry.space_group_name_H-M   'P 1'
#
loop_
_entity.id
_entity.type
_entity.pdbx_description
1 polymer ?
#
loop_
_entity_poly.entity_id
_entity_poly.type
_entity_poly.pdbx_seq_one_letter_code
_entity_poly.pdbx_strand_id
1 'polypeptide(L)'
;MTASEHPAPEGGRPTRVQLSRAKGWKMPENAVKVDRSTRWGNHFRVLACEDGSFEVRRNMDELWNAPEAVAESREGAIAAAVDLFHEWAMGEFGRHFRSRVRSELRGKNLACWCKLGTPCHADVLLEIANRPVCEPITTHASEKTDEASI
;
A
#
# COMPACT_ATOMS: atom_id res chain seq x y z
N MET A 1 12.39 -18.81 -18.72
CA MET A 1 11.42 -17.70 -18.56
C MET A 1 12.07 -16.70 -17.62
N THR A 2 12.77 -15.73 -18.18
CA THR A 2 13.61 -14.78 -17.44
C THR A 2 12.71 -13.79 -16.70
N ALA A 3 12.84 -13.74 -15.37
CA ALA A 3 12.26 -12.67 -14.57
C ALA A 3 12.93 -11.37 -15.05
N SER A 4 12.16 -10.50 -15.70
CA SER A 4 12.63 -9.20 -16.13
C SER A 4 12.73 -8.32 -14.89
N GLU A 5 13.93 -8.29 -14.30
CA GLU A 5 14.32 -7.33 -13.26
C GLU A 5 14.24 -5.93 -13.88
N HIS A 6 13.14 -5.24 -13.61
CA HIS A 6 13.00 -3.83 -13.93
C HIS A 6 13.76 -3.04 -12.88
N PRO A 7 14.85 -2.32 -13.23
CA PRO A 7 15.54 -1.45 -12.28
C PRO A 7 14.55 -0.39 -11.78
N ALA A 8 14.60 -0.09 -10.49
CA ALA A 8 13.79 0.97 -9.89
C ALA A 8 14.05 2.29 -10.64
N PRO A 9 13.01 3.05 -11.02
CA PRO A 9 13.20 4.31 -11.75
C PRO A 9 14.02 5.30 -10.91
N GLU A 10 14.97 5.99 -11.54
CA GLU A 10 15.74 7.07 -10.93
C GLU A 10 14.79 8.22 -10.55
N GLY A 11 14.37 8.25 -9.29
CA GLY A 11 13.40 9.23 -8.82
C GLY A 11 12.87 8.95 -7.41
N GLY A 12 13.70 9.20 -6.39
CA GLY A 12 13.27 9.24 -4.98
C GLY A 12 12.68 7.92 -4.44
N ARG A 13 12.38 7.91 -3.13
CA ARG A 13 11.62 6.79 -2.54
C ARG A 13 10.17 6.88 -3.02
N PRO A 14 9.48 5.77 -3.36
CA PRO A 14 8.06 5.79 -3.70
C PRO A 14 7.22 6.49 -2.61
N THR A 15 6.27 7.32 -3.04
CA THR A 15 5.49 8.20 -2.16
C THR A 15 3.98 8.08 -2.40
N ARG A 16 3.22 8.53 -1.40
CA ARG A 16 1.76 8.68 -1.50
C ARG A 16 1.43 9.97 -2.24
N VAL A 17 0.53 9.88 -3.21
CA VAL A 17 -0.01 11.01 -3.97
C VAL A 17 -1.47 11.19 -3.59
N GLN A 18 -1.89 12.43 -3.32
CA GLN A 18 -3.31 12.74 -3.17
C GLN A 18 -3.92 12.97 -4.56
N LEU A 19 -4.97 12.21 -4.89
CA LEU A 19 -5.78 12.43 -6.08
C LEU A 19 -6.50 13.78 -5.99
N SER A 20 -6.57 14.49 -7.12
CA SER A 20 -7.24 15.79 -7.20
C SER A 20 -8.12 15.88 -8.44
N ARG A 21 -9.21 16.64 -8.34
CA ARG A 21 -10.06 17.04 -9.47
C ARG A 21 -9.80 18.49 -9.91
N ALA A 22 -8.78 19.15 -9.34
CA ALA A 22 -8.43 20.51 -9.72
C ALA A 22 -8.15 20.59 -11.23
N LYS A 23 -8.65 21.65 -11.88
CA LYS A 23 -8.47 21.85 -13.32
C LYS A 23 -6.98 21.81 -13.68
N GLY A 24 -6.62 20.98 -14.65
CA GLY A 24 -5.23 20.81 -15.11
C GLY A 24 -4.39 19.84 -14.30
N TRP A 25 -4.90 19.31 -13.18
CA TRP A 25 -4.19 18.27 -12.44
C TRP A 25 -4.11 16.98 -13.26
N LYS A 26 -2.93 16.38 -13.26
CA LYS A 26 -2.66 15.07 -13.87
C LYS A 26 -1.99 14.18 -12.84
N MET A 27 -2.42 12.93 -12.79
CA MET A 27 -1.76 11.92 -11.97
C MET A 27 -0.33 11.73 -12.50
N PRO A 28 0.70 11.70 -11.63
CA PRO A 28 2.06 11.39 -12.05
C PRO A 28 2.12 10.06 -12.78
N GLU A 29 2.96 9.96 -13.82
CA GLU A 29 3.03 8.78 -14.69
C GLU A 29 3.42 7.51 -13.93
N ASN A 30 4.29 7.64 -12.93
CA ASN A 30 4.70 6.53 -12.07
C ASN A 30 3.73 6.23 -10.91
N ALA A 31 2.56 6.88 -10.87
CA ALA A 31 1.58 6.71 -9.80
C ALA A 31 0.45 5.75 -10.20
N VAL A 32 0.16 4.79 -9.32
CA VAL A 32 -0.97 3.86 -9.47
C VAL A 32 -2.12 4.32 -8.59
N LYS A 33 -3.31 4.43 -9.19
CA LYS A 33 -4.55 4.67 -8.45
C LYS A 33 -4.86 3.47 -7.56
N VAL A 34 -5.01 3.70 -6.26
CA VAL A 34 -5.32 2.67 -5.25
C VAL A 34 -6.57 2.97 -4.44
N ASP A 35 -7.44 3.88 -4.90
CA ASP A 35 -8.67 4.21 -4.17
C ASP A 35 -9.62 3.01 -4.02
N ARG A 36 -10.71 3.21 -3.27
CA ARG A 36 -11.72 2.19 -2.98
C ARG A 36 -12.40 1.55 -4.19
N SER A 37 -12.33 2.14 -5.37
CA SER A 37 -12.88 1.56 -6.60
C SER A 37 -11.95 0.51 -7.22
N THR A 38 -10.73 0.41 -6.72
CA THR A 38 -9.73 -0.55 -7.17
C THR A 38 -9.67 -1.73 -6.23
N ARG A 39 -9.09 -2.82 -6.73
CA ARG A 39 -8.72 -4.01 -5.93
C ARG A 39 -7.74 -3.75 -4.77
N TRP A 40 -7.13 -2.57 -4.73
CA TRP A 40 -6.19 -2.16 -3.68
C TRP A 40 -6.86 -1.29 -2.60
N GLY A 41 -8.16 -1.01 -2.77
CA GLY A 41 -8.91 -0.19 -1.84
C GLY A 41 -9.04 -0.82 -0.46
N ASN A 42 -9.09 0.03 0.56
CA ASN A 42 -9.45 -0.42 1.91
C ASN A 42 -10.89 -0.95 1.93
N HIS A 43 -11.07 -2.20 2.34
CA HIS A 43 -12.38 -2.83 2.49
C HIS A 43 -13.05 -2.56 3.84
N PHE A 44 -12.37 -1.86 4.76
CA PHE A 44 -12.96 -1.28 5.96
C PHE A 44 -13.49 0.12 5.66
N ARG A 45 -14.79 0.32 5.86
CA ARG A 45 -15.51 1.56 5.54
C ARG A 45 -15.84 2.31 6.81
N VAL A 46 -15.58 3.61 6.79
CA VAL A 46 -16.07 4.55 7.81
C VAL A 46 -17.47 5.01 7.42
N LEU A 47 -18.43 4.80 8.31
CA LEU A 47 -19.83 5.20 8.18
C LEU A 47 -20.15 6.17 9.33
N ALA A 48 -20.85 7.27 9.02
CA ALA A 48 -21.35 8.18 10.04
C ALA A 48 -22.72 7.70 10.52
N CYS A 49 -22.95 7.70 11.83
CA CYS A 49 -24.20 7.36 12.46
C CYS A 49 -25.02 8.61 12.81
N GLU A 50 -26.32 8.45 13.02
CA GLU A 50 -27.24 9.56 13.34
C GLU A 50 -26.92 10.22 14.69
N ASP A 51 -26.34 9.46 15.62
CA ASP A 51 -25.91 9.92 16.95
C ASP A 51 -24.59 10.72 16.93
N GLY A 52 -23.99 10.92 15.75
CA GLY A 52 -22.73 11.64 15.57
C GLY A 52 -21.48 10.76 15.74
N SER A 53 -21.63 9.48 16.08
CA SER A 53 -20.53 8.52 16.12
C SER A 53 -20.17 8.03 14.71
N PHE A 54 -19.05 7.30 14.62
CA PHE A 54 -18.57 6.70 13.38
C PHE A 54 -18.31 5.21 13.57
N GLU A 55 -18.85 4.40 12.68
CA GLU A 55 -18.63 2.96 12.65
C GLU A 55 -17.65 2.58 11.55
N VAL A 56 -16.75 1.65 11.86
CA VAL A 56 -15.88 0.99 10.88
C VAL A 56 -16.43 -0.40 10.59
N ARG A 57 -16.77 -0.66 9.32
CA ARG A 57 -17.36 -1.95 8.91
C ARG A 57 -16.58 -2.59 7.78
N ARG A 58 -16.43 -3.92 7.82
CA ARG A 58 -15.87 -4.72 6.72
C ARG A 58 -16.92 -4.92 5.63
N ASN A 59 -16.55 -4.67 4.38
CA ASN A 59 -17.45 -4.66 3.24
C ASN A 59 -17.85 -6.06 2.69
N MET A 60 -17.76 -7.11 3.51
CA MET A 60 -18.14 -8.47 3.17
C MET A 60 -19.44 -8.76 3.91
N ASP A 61 -20.59 -8.57 3.24
CA ASP A 61 -21.95 -8.96 3.64
C ASP A 61 -22.23 -9.17 5.14
N GLU A 62 -23.04 -8.28 5.73
CA GLU A 62 -24.38 -8.64 6.24
C GLU A 62 -24.97 -7.48 7.08
N LEU A 63 -26.28 -7.27 6.88
CA LEU A 63 -27.15 -6.31 7.58
C LEU A 63 -27.21 -6.49 9.11
N TRP A 64 -26.43 -7.41 9.69
CA TRP A 64 -26.52 -7.84 11.09
C TRP A 64 -25.19 -7.92 11.83
N ASN A 65 -24.06 -7.61 11.20
CA ASN A 65 -22.77 -7.64 11.87
C ASN A 65 -22.53 -6.37 12.69
N ALA A 66 -22.02 -6.54 13.91
CA ALA A 66 -21.51 -5.45 14.74
C ALA A 66 -20.37 -4.72 13.99
N PRO A 67 -20.18 -3.42 14.22
CA PRO A 67 -19.03 -2.72 13.67
C PRO A 67 -17.71 -3.32 14.19
N GLU A 68 -16.68 -3.33 13.34
CA GLU A 68 -15.33 -3.76 13.70
C GLU A 68 -14.70 -2.77 14.68
N ALA A 69 -15.09 -1.50 14.60
CA ALA A 69 -14.74 -0.45 15.57
C ALA A 69 -15.79 0.67 15.56
N VAL A 70 -15.88 1.40 16.67
CA VAL A 70 -16.66 2.64 16.79
C VAL A 70 -15.74 3.75 17.28
N ALA A 71 -15.90 4.96 16.77
CA ALA A 71 -15.15 6.12 17.19
C ALA A 71 -16.07 7.36 17.31
N GLU A 72 -15.73 8.26 18.23
CA GLU A 72 -16.43 9.52 18.44
C GLU A 72 -16.07 10.59 17.38
N SER A 73 -15.01 10.36 16.60
CA SER A 73 -14.55 11.28 15.57
C SER A 73 -14.26 10.56 14.26
N ARG A 74 -14.40 11.31 13.16
CA ARG A 74 -14.12 10.82 11.81
C ARG A 74 -12.66 10.43 11.66
N GLU A 75 -11.76 11.22 12.25
CA GLU A 75 -10.32 10.99 12.26
C GLU A 75 -9.98 9.68 12.98
N GLY A 76 -10.60 9.44 14.15
CA GLY A 76 -10.47 8.20 14.89
C GLY A 76 -10.95 6.99 14.10
N ALA A 77 -12.11 7.08 13.45
CA ALA A 77 -12.62 5.99 12.61
C ALA A 77 -11.74 5.72 11.38
N ILE A 78 -11.15 6.76 10.77
CA ILE A 78 -10.20 6.59 9.67
C ILE A 78 -8.94 5.87 10.14
N ALA A 79 -8.39 6.25 11.30
CA ALA A 79 -7.24 5.57 11.89
C ALA A 79 -7.56 4.09 12.13
N ALA A 80 -8.67 3.79 12.81
CA ALA A 80 -9.12 2.43 13.07
C ALA A 80 -9.32 1.61 11.77
N ALA A 81 -9.90 2.21 10.73
CA ALA A 81 -10.06 1.53 9.43
C ALA A 81 -8.72 1.22 8.76
N VAL A 82 -7.71 2.07 8.91
CA VAL A 82 -6.36 1.85 8.37
C VAL A 82 -5.63 0.77 9.19
N ASP A 83 -5.77 0.79 10.51
CA ASP A 83 -5.16 -0.21 11.40
C ASP A 83 -5.75 -1.60 11.15
N LEU A 84 -7.08 -1.72 11.08
CA LEU A 84 -7.76 -2.96 10.71
C LEU A 84 -7.31 -3.47 9.32
N PHE A 85 -7.13 -2.54 8.36
CA PHE A 85 -6.61 -2.90 7.05
C PHE A 85 -5.18 -3.40 7.11
N HIS A 86 -4.32 -2.74 7.89
CA HIS A 86 -2.94 -3.17 8.11
C HIS A 86 -2.89 -4.55 8.76
N GLU A 87 -3.65 -4.79 9.83
CA GLU A 87 -3.72 -6.09 10.50
C GLU A 87 -4.17 -7.21 9.56
N TRP A 88 -5.28 -7.00 8.84
CA TRP A 88 -5.75 -7.95 7.83
C TRP A 88 -4.69 -8.18 6.75
N ALA A 89 -4.13 -7.09 6.23
CA ALA A 89 -3.16 -7.13 5.15
C ALA A 89 -1.87 -7.79 5.60
N MET A 90 -1.50 -7.80 6.88
CA MET A 90 -0.28 -8.42 7.41
C MET A 90 -0.47 -9.84 7.98
N GLY A 91 -1.70 -10.19 8.37
CA GLY A 91 -2.06 -11.52 8.88
C GLY A 91 -2.08 -12.63 7.81
N GLU A 92 -2.45 -13.86 8.20
CA GLU A 92 -2.46 -15.03 7.31
C GLU A 92 -3.39 -14.82 6.09
N PHE A 93 -4.59 -14.26 6.32
CA PHE A 93 -5.58 -14.01 5.27
C PHE A 93 -5.09 -13.05 4.18
N GLY A 94 -4.24 -12.08 4.53
CA GLY A 94 -3.65 -11.13 3.59
C GLY A 94 -2.49 -11.69 2.76
N ARG A 95 -2.07 -12.95 2.93
CA ARG A 95 -0.82 -13.48 2.34
C ARG A 95 -0.77 -13.31 0.81
N HIS A 96 -1.83 -13.70 0.12
CA HIS A 96 -1.94 -13.56 -1.33
C HIS A 96 -2.03 -12.10 -1.76
N PHE A 97 -2.74 -11.28 -0.98
CA PHE A 97 -2.83 -9.85 -1.20
C PHE A 97 -1.45 -9.19 -1.13
N ARG A 98 -0.67 -9.43 -0.06
CA ARG A 98 0.70 -8.91 0.09
C ARG A 98 1.62 -9.34 -1.05
N SER A 99 1.50 -10.59 -1.51
CA SER A 99 2.28 -11.08 -2.64
C SER A 99 2.04 -10.24 -3.90
N ARG A 100 0.76 -9.99 -4.22
CA ARG A 100 0.38 -9.14 -5.36
C ARG A 100 0.78 -7.68 -5.18
N VAL A 101 0.64 -7.15 -3.96
CA VAL A 101 1.11 -5.79 -3.63
C VAL A 101 2.60 -5.68 -3.90
N ARG A 102 3.43 -6.64 -3.47
CA ARG A 102 4.87 -6.63 -3.77
C ARG A 102 5.17 -6.72 -5.26
N SER A 103 4.51 -7.60 -6.01
CA SER A 103 4.83 -7.80 -7.43
C SER A 103 4.37 -6.63 -8.31
N GLU A 104 3.26 -5.97 -7.98
CA GLU A 104 2.64 -4.98 -8.87
C GLU A 104 2.80 -3.53 -8.38
N LEU A 105 2.96 -3.38 -7.06
CA LEU A 105 3.20 -2.20 -6.23
C LEU A 105 4.59 -1.57 -6.31
N ARG A 106 5.60 -2.44 -6.39
CA ARG A 106 6.96 -2.06 -5.98
C ARG A 106 7.54 -0.99 -6.90
N GLY A 107 8.19 0.00 -6.28
CA GLY A 107 8.78 1.14 -6.98
C GLY A 107 7.78 2.18 -7.50
N LYS A 108 6.47 2.02 -7.26
CA LYS A 108 5.43 2.94 -7.76
C LYS A 108 4.93 3.89 -6.69
N ASN A 109 4.63 5.12 -7.10
CA ASN A 109 3.87 6.05 -6.29
C ASN A 109 2.42 5.54 -6.17
N LEU A 110 1.75 5.76 -5.03
CA LEU A 110 0.38 5.28 -4.83
C LEU A 110 -0.58 6.44 -4.62
N ALA A 111 -1.64 6.51 -5.43
CA ALA A 111 -2.57 7.62 -5.46
C ALA A 111 -3.92 7.28 -4.83
N CYS A 112 -4.33 8.06 -3.81
CA CYS A 112 -5.62 7.93 -3.13
C CYS A 112 -6.27 9.30 -2.89
N TRP A 113 -7.57 9.36 -2.62
CA TRP A 113 -8.29 10.60 -2.32
C TRP A 113 -8.05 11.15 -0.91
N CYS A 114 -7.47 10.36 0.00
CA CYS A 114 -7.19 10.78 1.37
C CYS A 114 -6.26 11.99 1.41
N LYS A 115 -6.52 12.89 2.37
CA LYS A 115 -5.70 14.09 2.59
C LYS A 115 -4.28 13.70 2.96
N LEU A 116 -3.28 14.43 2.47
CA LEU A 116 -1.91 14.26 2.95
C LEU A 116 -1.80 14.61 4.45
N GLY A 117 -0.95 13.89 5.19
CA GLY A 117 -0.78 14.03 6.63
C GLY A 117 -1.78 13.24 7.50
N THR A 118 -2.83 12.63 6.93
CA THR A 118 -3.73 11.72 7.68
C THR A 118 -3.39 10.26 7.40
N PRO A 119 -3.80 9.31 8.27
CA PRO A 119 -3.69 7.88 7.97
C PRO A 119 -4.36 7.53 6.64
N CYS A 120 -3.73 6.65 5.85
CA CYS A 120 -4.30 6.12 4.61
C CYS A 120 -3.82 4.70 4.36
N HIS A 121 -4.67 3.89 3.73
CA HIS A 121 -4.29 2.54 3.31
C HIS A 121 -3.19 2.54 2.24
N ALA A 122 -3.01 3.63 1.49
CA ALA A 122 -1.91 3.76 0.55
C ALA A 122 -0.53 3.72 1.25
N ASP A 123 -0.43 4.14 2.51
CA ASP A 123 0.81 4.05 3.29
C ASP A 123 1.13 2.60 3.64
N VAL A 124 0.11 1.82 4.04
CA VAL A 124 0.22 0.37 4.25
C VAL A 124 0.67 -0.34 2.97
N LEU A 125 0.09 0.02 1.82
CA LEU A 125 0.49 -0.55 0.53
C LEU A 125 1.93 -0.19 0.15
N LEU A 126 2.37 1.05 0.40
CA LEU A 126 3.74 1.49 0.17
C LEU A 126 4.73 0.71 1.04
N GLU A 127 4.39 0.48 2.32
CA GLU A 127 5.18 -0.34 3.22
C GLU A 127 5.32 -1.76 2.68
N ILE A 128 4.20 -2.44 2.40
CA ILE A 128 4.21 -3.82 1.93
C ILE A 128 4.98 -3.96 0.61
N ALA A 129 4.77 -3.03 -0.33
CA ALA A 129 5.40 -3.07 -1.65
C ALA A 129 6.91 -2.86 -1.59
N ASN A 130 7.38 -1.98 -0.70
CA ASN A 130 8.76 -1.50 -0.69
C ASN A 130 9.61 -2.00 0.48
N ARG A 131 9.05 -2.81 1.40
CA ARG A 131 9.83 -3.49 2.44
C ARG A 131 10.95 -4.33 1.80
N PRO A 132 12.21 -4.24 2.27
CA PRO A 132 13.27 -5.10 1.76
C PRO A 132 12.96 -6.56 2.11
N VAL A 133 13.01 -7.42 1.10
CA VAL A 133 13.15 -8.87 1.31
C VAL A 133 14.64 -9.13 1.51
N CYS A 134 15.03 -9.99 2.44
CA CYS A 134 16.43 -10.40 2.57
C CYS A 134 16.90 -10.91 1.21
N GLU A 135 17.76 -10.14 0.54
CA GLU A 135 18.42 -10.58 -0.68
C GLU A 135 19.58 -11.51 -0.25
N PRO A 136 19.73 -12.69 -0.87
CA PRO A 136 20.95 -13.46 -0.68
C PRO A 136 22.13 -12.63 -1.19
N ILE A 137 23.20 -12.55 -0.40
CA ILE A 137 24.43 -11.87 -0.79
C ILE A 137 25.00 -12.61 -2.00
N THR A 138 24.92 -12.01 -3.20
CA THR A 138 25.70 -12.45 -4.35
C THR A 138 27.13 -11.95 -4.15
N THR A 139 27.97 -12.77 -3.53
CA THR A 139 29.41 -12.54 -3.55
C THR A 139 29.92 -12.77 -4.98
N HIS A 140 30.07 -11.69 -5.75
CA HIS A 140 30.85 -11.74 -6.98
C HIS A 140 32.33 -11.85 -6.58
N ALA A 141 32.84 -13.08 -6.53
CA ALA A 141 34.27 -13.33 -6.47
C ALA A 141 34.89 -12.80 -7.77
N SER A 142 35.57 -11.66 -7.68
CA SER A 142 36.51 -11.22 -8.71
C SER A 142 37.72 -12.13 -8.62
N GLU A 143 37.75 -13.19 -9.43
CA GLU A 143 38.97 -13.91 -9.73
C GLU A 143 39.85 -12.98 -10.58
N LYS A 144 40.90 -12.44 -9.96
CA LYS A 144 42.01 -11.82 -10.68
C LYS A 144 42.80 -12.94 -11.34
N THR A 145 42.81 -12.98 -12.66
CA THR A 145 43.84 -13.70 -13.42
C THR A 145 45.10 -12.84 -13.41
N ASP A 146 46.02 -13.12 -12.48
CA ASP A 146 47.39 -12.66 -12.60
C ASP A 146 48.16 -13.69 -13.44
N GLU A 147 48.27 -13.36 -14.73
CA GLU A 147 49.25 -13.91 -15.64
C GLU A 147 50.62 -13.34 -15.25
N ALA A 148 51.51 -14.17 -14.72
CA ALA A 148 52.91 -13.83 -14.50
C ALA A 148 53.81 -15.02 -14.86
N SER A 149 54.46 -14.84 -16.01
CA SER A 149 55.72 -15.40 -16.50
C SER A 149 56.48 -16.41 -15.62
N ILE A 150 56.84 -17.55 -16.21
CA ILE A 150 58.21 -18.06 -16.46
C ILE A 150 58.13 -19.21 -17.46
#